data_AF-A0A7C6Y502-F1
#
_entry.id   AF-A0A7C6Y502-F1
#
_cell.length_a   1.000
_cell.length_b   1.000
_cell.length_c   1.000
_cell.angle_alpha   90.00
_cell.angle_beta   90.00
_cell.angle_gamma   90.00
#
_symmetry.space_group_name_H-M   'P 1'
#
loop_
_entity.id
_entity.type
_entity.pdbx_description
1 polymer ?
#
loop_
_entity_poly.entity_id
_entity_poly.type
_entity_poly.pdbx_seq_one_letter_code
_entity_poly.pdbx_strand_id
1 'polypeptide(L)'
;FRYGNIPVGIGDFGMYIQLLHAAPEIAGLWNIAPLPGILQDGVVDRSYDGASTSAMIFKNSNKVDEAWQFLKWWMQKDIQLAYAENLMASFGPEYMWNTANVEAFAGMSIQREHKEVFLEQWNWVLDTAKTPASYMLEREISNAWNKIVYDGVNVRTAMEDAMVVVNKEIDRKMLEFGFINSQGDILRPYILPTKDNLDEWVISDD
;
A
#
# COMPACT_ATOMS: atom_id res chain seq x y z
N PHE A 1 20.08 11.99 6.86
CA PHE A 1 19.05 12.89 7.40
C PHE A 1 19.48 13.41 8.77
N ARG A 2 19.49 12.56 9.81
CA ARG A 2 19.94 12.86 11.18
C ARG A 2 21.20 13.73 11.31
N TYR A 3 22.26 13.41 10.57
CA TYR A 3 23.54 14.14 10.62
C TYR A 3 23.59 15.41 9.73
N GLY A 4 22.48 15.85 9.14
CA GLY A 4 22.43 17.02 8.25
C GLY A 4 22.98 16.79 6.83
N ASN A 5 23.59 15.64 6.55
CA ASN A 5 24.19 15.36 5.23
C ASN A 5 23.19 15.00 4.13
N ILE A 6 21.92 14.76 4.47
CA ILE A 6 20.86 14.43 3.51
C ILE A 6 19.64 15.28 3.89
N PRO A 7 19.21 16.23 3.05
CA PRO A 7 18.18 17.22 3.40
C PRO A 7 16.76 16.68 3.27
N VAL A 8 16.54 15.63 2.49
CA VAL A 8 15.22 15.05 2.20
C VAL A 8 15.32 13.53 2.19
N GLY A 9 14.29 12.86 2.72
CA GLY A 9 14.12 11.41 2.62
C GLY A 9 12.69 11.07 2.27
N ILE A 10 12.49 9.88 1.70
CA ILE A 10 11.17 9.27 1.53
C ILE A 10 11.08 8.16 2.56
N GLY A 11 10.01 8.17 3.35
CA GLY A 11 9.81 7.23 4.46
C GLY A 11 8.33 6.94 4.68
N ASP A 12 8.09 5.87 5.42
CA ASP A 12 6.76 5.45 5.82
C ASP A 12 6.41 5.97 7.23
N PHE A 13 5.25 5.55 7.74
CA PHE A 13 4.80 5.89 9.09
C PHE A 13 5.75 5.37 10.18
N GLY A 14 6.45 4.25 9.95
CA GLY A 14 7.44 3.72 10.87
C GLY A 14 8.65 4.63 10.99
N MET A 15 9.16 5.14 9.86
CA MET A 15 10.23 6.15 9.85
C MET A 15 9.79 7.44 10.55
N TYR A 16 8.53 7.87 10.35
CA TYR A 16 7.96 9.02 11.04
C TYR A 16 8.03 8.88 12.58
N ILE A 17 7.59 7.73 13.12
CA ILE A 17 7.69 7.43 14.56
C ILE A 17 9.15 7.43 15.03
N GLN A 18 10.06 6.81 14.26
CA GLN A 18 11.49 6.79 14.59
C GLN A 18 12.10 8.19 14.65
N LEU A 19 11.77 9.07 13.70
CA LEU A 19 12.27 10.45 13.69
C LEU A 19 11.69 11.28 14.84
N LEU A 20 10.44 11.03 15.23
CA LEU A 20 9.81 11.71 16.37
C LEU A 20 10.42 11.30 17.72
N HIS A 21 10.65 9.99 17.93
CA HIS A 21 10.91 9.45 19.25
C HIS A 21 12.34 8.90 19.45
N ALA A 22 13.00 8.46 18.39
CA ALA A 22 14.35 7.88 18.46
C ALA A 22 15.48 8.86 18.06
N ALA A 23 15.14 10.09 17.65
CA ALA A 23 16.09 11.12 17.18
C ALA A 23 15.84 12.50 17.84
N PRO A 24 15.96 12.63 19.18
CA PRO A 24 15.63 13.86 19.89
C PRO A 24 16.51 15.06 19.47
N GLU A 25 17.73 14.82 19.00
CA GLU A 25 18.64 15.88 18.56
C GLU A 25 18.19 16.65 17.30
N ILE A 26 17.23 16.11 16.54
CA ILE A 26 16.64 16.81 15.40
C ILE A 26 15.22 17.30 15.69
N ALA A 27 14.72 17.20 16.93
CA ALA A 27 13.39 17.66 17.29
C ALA A 27 13.17 19.14 16.89
N GLY A 28 12.11 19.42 16.13
CA GLY A 28 11.82 20.75 15.60
C GLY A 28 12.71 21.22 14.43
N LEU A 29 13.67 20.41 13.99
CA LEU A 29 14.58 20.70 12.86
C LEU A 29 14.15 20.01 11.56
N TRP A 30 13.02 19.31 11.56
CA TRP A 30 12.46 18.64 10.39
C TRP A 30 10.94 18.78 10.35
N ASN A 31 10.38 18.46 9.18
CA ASN A 31 8.95 18.44 8.92
C ASN A 31 8.64 17.38 7.86
N ILE A 32 7.36 17.08 7.62
CA ILE A 32 6.90 16.19 6.55
C ILE A 32 6.13 16.94 5.48
N ALA A 33 6.06 16.37 4.29
CA ALA A 33 5.28 16.86 3.16
C ALA A 33 4.77 15.66 2.35
N PRO A 34 3.74 15.84 1.50
CA PRO A 34 3.34 14.81 0.54
C PRO A 34 4.52 14.37 -0.33
N LEU A 35 4.51 13.10 -0.76
CA LEU A 35 5.54 12.50 -1.61
C LEU A 35 5.83 13.40 -2.80
N PRO A 36 7.10 13.57 -3.20
CA PRO A 36 7.42 14.27 -4.45
C PRO A 36 6.69 13.58 -5.61
N GLY A 37 6.23 14.39 -6.56
CA GLY A 37 5.41 13.90 -7.67
C GLY A 37 5.92 14.35 -9.03
N ILE A 38 5.23 13.89 -10.08
CA ILE A 38 5.52 14.20 -11.47
C ILE A 38 4.46 15.17 -11.98
N LEU A 39 4.86 16.30 -12.55
CA LEU A 39 3.92 17.23 -13.16
C LEU A 39 3.33 16.61 -14.44
N GLN A 40 2.01 16.39 -14.45
CA GLN A 40 1.24 15.89 -15.59
C GLN A 40 -0.01 16.76 -15.75
N ASP A 41 -0.20 17.36 -16.92
CA ASP A 41 -1.39 18.15 -17.26
C ASP A 41 -1.78 19.23 -16.22
N GLY A 42 -0.77 19.85 -15.59
CA GLY A 42 -0.96 20.90 -14.58
C GLY A 42 -1.21 20.39 -13.16
N VAL A 43 -1.27 19.08 -12.95
CA VAL A 43 -1.40 18.42 -11.65
C VAL A 43 -0.10 17.72 -11.31
N VAL A 44 0.35 17.83 -10.05
CA VAL A 44 1.52 17.08 -9.59
C VAL A 44 1.03 15.71 -9.13
N ASP A 45 1.27 14.67 -9.94
CA ASP A 45 0.94 13.29 -9.63
C ASP A 45 1.86 12.75 -8.52
N ARG A 46 1.29 12.51 -7.33
CA ARG A 46 1.98 11.98 -6.15
C ARG A 46 1.54 10.55 -5.82
N SER A 47 1.06 9.83 -6.84
CA SER A 47 0.54 8.49 -6.64
C SER A 47 1.58 7.51 -6.12
N TYR A 48 1.11 6.63 -5.26
CA TYR A 48 1.89 5.58 -4.63
C TYR A 48 1.03 4.35 -4.38
N ASP A 49 1.66 3.18 -4.35
CA ASP A 49 1.01 1.93 -3.97
C ASP A 49 0.72 1.98 -2.46
N GLY A 50 -0.54 1.77 -2.08
CA GLY A 50 -0.99 1.74 -0.70
C GLY A 50 -0.38 0.57 0.06
N ALA A 51 -0.20 0.75 1.37
CA ALA A 51 0.29 -0.33 2.23
C ALA A 51 -0.71 -1.50 2.24
N SER A 52 -0.22 -2.67 1.81
CA SER A 52 -0.99 -3.84 1.35
C SER A 52 -1.44 -4.78 2.48
N THR A 53 -1.71 -4.26 3.68
CA THR A 53 -2.24 -5.10 4.76
C THR A 53 -3.74 -5.28 4.59
N SER A 54 -4.19 -6.53 4.62
CA SER A 54 -5.62 -6.86 4.56
C SER A 54 -5.98 -7.83 5.67
N ALA A 55 -7.25 -7.75 6.11
CA ALA A 55 -7.84 -8.81 6.91
C ALA A 55 -8.38 -9.91 5.99
N MET A 56 -8.17 -11.16 6.36
CA MET A 56 -8.67 -12.30 5.59
C MET A 56 -9.38 -13.32 6.50
N ILE A 57 -10.46 -13.91 5.98
CA ILE A 57 -11.15 -15.03 6.61
C ILE A 57 -10.86 -16.27 5.78
N PHE A 58 -10.27 -17.29 6.40
CA PHE A 58 -10.02 -18.55 5.71
C PHE A 58 -11.32 -19.30 5.45
N LYS A 59 -11.54 -19.70 4.19
CA LYS A 59 -12.75 -20.41 3.75
C LYS A 59 -13.00 -21.73 4.49
N ASN A 60 -11.96 -22.39 4.99
CA ASN A 60 -12.06 -23.65 5.75
C ASN A 60 -12.18 -23.43 7.27
N SER A 61 -12.34 -22.20 7.72
CA SER A 61 -12.61 -21.90 9.13
C SER A 61 -14.00 -22.39 9.52
N ASN A 62 -14.16 -22.87 10.75
CA ASN A 62 -15.47 -23.13 11.36
C ASN A 62 -16.04 -21.91 12.10
N LYS A 63 -15.43 -20.72 11.92
CA LYS A 63 -15.79 -19.46 12.59
C LYS A 63 -15.92 -18.29 11.60
N VAL A 64 -16.39 -18.56 10.39
CA VAL A 64 -16.45 -17.56 9.31
C VAL A 64 -17.33 -16.38 9.72
N ASP A 65 -18.52 -16.66 10.27
CA ASP A 65 -19.48 -15.63 10.67
C ASP A 65 -18.98 -14.80 11.84
N GLU A 66 -18.42 -15.44 12.88
CA GLU A 66 -17.87 -14.72 14.04
C GLU A 66 -16.64 -13.89 13.65
N ALA A 67 -15.78 -14.42 12.78
CA ALA A 67 -14.65 -13.66 12.25
C ALA A 67 -15.13 -12.43 11.46
N TRP A 68 -16.20 -12.56 10.67
CA TRP A 68 -16.80 -11.43 9.96
C TRP A 68 -17.36 -10.38 10.90
N GLN A 69 -18.12 -10.78 11.93
CA GLN A 69 -18.61 -9.84 12.94
C GLN A 69 -17.47 -9.14 13.68
N PHE A 70 -16.40 -9.88 14.01
CA PHE A 70 -15.21 -9.32 14.63
C PHE A 70 -14.53 -8.29 13.72
N LEU A 71 -14.33 -8.59 12.43
CA LEU A 71 -13.72 -7.65 11.50
C LEU A 71 -14.56 -6.40 11.32
N LYS A 72 -15.89 -6.52 11.22
CA LYS A 72 -16.79 -5.36 11.18
C LYS A 72 -16.64 -4.49 12.41
N TRP A 73 -16.63 -5.08 13.60
CA TRP A 73 -16.39 -4.36 14.86
C TRP A 73 -15.00 -3.70 14.88
N TRP A 74 -13.96 -4.44 14.53
CA TRP A 74 -12.57 -3.96 14.55
C TRP A 74 -12.31 -2.82 13.55
N MET A 75 -13.02 -2.80 12.43
CA MET A 75 -12.88 -1.75 11.40
C MET A 75 -13.70 -0.49 11.71
N GLN A 76 -14.50 -0.47 12.78
CA GLN A 76 -15.22 0.72 13.21
C GLN A 76 -14.26 1.83 13.62
N LYS A 77 -14.58 3.05 13.20
CA LYS A 77 -13.84 4.27 13.53
C LYS A 77 -13.54 4.38 15.02
N ASP A 78 -14.58 4.35 15.85
CA ASP A 78 -14.45 4.62 17.29
C ASP A 78 -13.63 3.52 18.00
N ILE A 79 -13.68 2.29 17.49
CA ILE A 79 -12.91 1.16 18.01
C ILE A 79 -11.43 1.32 17.70
N GLN A 80 -11.07 1.63 16.45
CA GLN A 80 -9.67 1.86 16.09
C GLN A 80 -9.09 3.10 16.76
N LEU A 81 -9.86 4.19 16.85
CA LEU A 81 -9.42 5.40 17.53
C LEU A 81 -9.19 5.14 19.02
N ALA A 82 -10.15 4.51 19.71
CA ALA A 82 -9.99 4.16 21.12
C ALA A 82 -8.79 3.23 21.34
N TYR A 83 -8.57 2.25 20.47
CA TYR A 83 -7.41 1.37 20.54
C TYR A 83 -6.10 2.15 20.37
N ALA A 84 -5.99 3.01 19.36
CA ALA A 84 -4.80 3.82 19.10
C ALA A 84 -4.45 4.73 20.30
N GLU A 85 -5.44 5.43 20.84
CA GLU A 85 -5.26 6.31 22.00
C GLU A 85 -4.90 5.54 23.26
N ASN A 86 -5.55 4.40 23.53
CA ASN A 86 -5.23 3.57 24.68
C ASN A 86 -3.82 3.00 24.59
N LEU A 87 -3.36 2.63 23.40
CA LEU A 87 -2.01 2.13 23.18
C LEU A 87 -0.97 3.21 23.52
N MET A 88 -1.16 4.43 23.01
CA MET A 88 -0.28 5.56 23.32
C MET A 88 -0.34 5.97 24.80
N ALA A 89 -1.52 5.97 25.41
CA ALA A 89 -1.69 6.31 26.82
C ALA A 89 -1.04 5.28 27.77
N SER A 90 -1.06 4.00 27.38
CA SER A 90 -0.57 2.90 28.21
C SER A 90 0.94 2.68 28.08
N PHE A 91 1.48 2.85 26.87
CA PHE A 91 2.86 2.47 26.57
C PHE A 91 3.75 3.63 26.11
N GLY A 92 3.19 4.81 25.88
CA GLY A 92 3.92 6.00 25.43
C GLY A 92 3.68 6.34 23.97
N PRO A 93 4.03 7.57 23.55
CA PRO A 93 3.76 8.08 22.21
C PRO A 93 4.49 7.33 21.09
N GLU A 94 5.59 6.62 21.39
CA GLU A 94 6.29 5.76 20.43
C GLU A 94 5.47 4.54 19.98
N TYR A 95 4.40 4.20 20.71
CA TYR A 95 3.43 3.18 20.32
C TYR A 95 2.29 3.74 19.46
N MET A 96 2.51 4.88 18.81
CA MET A 96 1.58 5.43 17.83
C MET A 96 1.22 4.38 16.76
N TRP A 97 -0.07 4.16 16.55
CA TRP A 97 -0.56 3.14 15.62
C TRP A 97 -1.22 3.77 14.40
N ASN A 98 -0.80 3.35 13.22
CA ASN A 98 -1.41 3.76 11.96
C ASN A 98 -2.74 3.00 11.76
N THR A 99 -3.87 3.64 12.02
CA THR A 99 -5.19 3.01 11.90
C THR A 99 -5.53 2.73 10.43
N ALA A 100 -6.17 1.59 10.16
CA ALA A 100 -6.66 1.28 8.81
C ALA A 100 -7.88 2.15 8.42
N ASN A 101 -8.65 2.61 9.41
CA ASN A 101 -9.78 3.51 9.20
C ASN A 101 -9.29 4.97 9.15
N VAL A 102 -9.47 5.64 8.00
CA VAL A 102 -9.01 7.02 7.77
C VAL A 102 -9.69 8.02 8.71
N GLU A 103 -10.96 7.81 9.06
CA GLU A 103 -11.67 8.68 10.02
C GLU A 103 -11.15 8.51 11.44
N ALA A 104 -10.71 7.31 11.81
CA ALA A 104 -10.07 7.07 13.09
C ALA A 104 -8.72 7.81 13.15
N PHE A 105 -7.91 7.69 12.09
CA PHE A 105 -6.64 8.41 11.97
C PHE A 105 -6.83 9.92 12.10
N ALA A 106 -7.83 10.47 11.40
CA ALA A 106 -8.18 11.89 11.47
C ALA A 106 -8.54 12.34 12.91
N GLY A 107 -9.10 11.44 13.71
CA GLY A 107 -9.45 11.64 15.11
C GLY A 107 -8.28 11.55 16.10
N MET A 108 -7.13 10.98 15.71
CA MET A 108 -6.01 10.76 16.62
C MET A 108 -5.38 12.07 17.14
N SER A 109 -4.88 12.01 18.37
CA SER A 109 -4.23 13.08 19.12
C SER A 109 -2.75 13.26 18.75
N ILE A 110 -2.46 13.29 17.45
CA ILE A 110 -1.12 13.54 16.89
C ILE A 110 -0.99 14.99 16.42
N GLN A 111 0.25 15.43 16.16
CA GLN A 111 0.52 16.78 15.66
C GLN A 111 -0.32 17.09 14.41
N ARG A 112 -1.09 18.19 14.47
CA ARG A 112 -2.11 18.52 13.46
C ARG A 112 -1.50 18.70 12.08
N GLU A 113 -0.39 19.43 11.98
CA GLU A 113 0.24 19.75 10.69
C GLU A 113 0.72 18.48 9.98
N HIS A 114 1.25 17.50 10.74
CA HIS A 114 1.68 16.22 10.19
C HIS A 114 0.49 15.33 9.82
N LYS A 115 -0.57 15.33 10.64
CA LYS A 115 -1.81 14.60 10.34
C LYS A 115 -2.42 15.03 9.02
N GLU A 116 -2.48 16.34 8.78
CA GLU A 116 -3.01 16.91 7.54
C GLU A 116 -2.18 16.46 6.31
N VAL A 117 -0.86 16.34 6.43
CA VAL A 117 0.00 15.81 5.36
C VAL A 117 -0.29 14.34 5.03
N PHE A 118 -0.50 13.49 6.04
CA PHE A 118 -0.87 12.08 5.81
C PHE A 118 -2.25 11.97 5.14
N LEU A 119 -3.23 12.73 5.62
CA LEU A 119 -4.57 12.76 5.03
C LEU A 119 -4.55 13.28 3.58
N GLU A 120 -3.74 14.31 3.29
CA GLU A 120 -3.49 14.80 1.93
C GLU A 120 -2.90 13.70 1.05
N GLN A 121 -1.83 13.03 1.51
CA GLN A 121 -1.15 11.97 0.77
C GLN A 121 -2.08 10.79 0.47
N TRP A 122 -2.99 10.42 1.38
CA TRP A 122 -3.92 9.30 1.15
C TRP A 122 -4.87 9.51 -0.04
N ASN A 123 -5.14 10.76 -0.46
CA ASN A 123 -5.91 11.02 -1.69
C ASN A 123 -5.18 10.56 -2.96
N TRP A 124 -3.89 10.26 -2.87
CA TRP A 124 -3.04 9.82 -3.97
C TRP A 124 -2.81 8.31 -4.00
N VAL A 125 -3.44 7.54 -3.10
CA VAL A 125 -3.33 6.07 -3.16
C VAL A 125 -3.82 5.56 -4.51
N LEU A 126 -2.94 4.84 -5.20
CA LEU A 126 -3.23 4.19 -6.47
C LEU A 126 -2.68 2.78 -6.43
N ASP A 127 -3.50 1.85 -5.94
CA ASP A 127 -3.13 0.45 -5.87
C ASP A 127 -3.11 -0.19 -7.25
N THR A 128 -2.07 -0.98 -7.51
CA THR A 128 -2.01 -1.76 -8.74
C THR A 128 -2.91 -3.00 -8.60
N ALA A 129 -3.85 -3.15 -9.54
CA ALA A 129 -4.72 -4.32 -9.59
C ALA A 129 -3.90 -5.62 -9.54
N LYS A 130 -4.24 -6.51 -8.61
CA LYS A 130 -3.51 -7.75 -8.39
C LYS A 130 -4.05 -8.85 -9.31
N THR A 131 -3.15 -9.58 -9.95
CA THR A 131 -3.39 -10.82 -10.68
C THR A 131 -2.74 -11.97 -9.91
N PRO A 132 -3.06 -13.25 -10.24
CA PRO A 132 -2.35 -14.37 -9.65
C PRO A 132 -0.85 -14.40 -9.95
N ALA A 133 -0.37 -13.60 -10.92
CA ALA A 133 1.03 -13.44 -11.29
C ALA A 133 1.67 -12.12 -10.80
N SER A 134 0.97 -11.30 -10.01
CA SER A 134 1.49 -9.99 -9.58
C SER A 134 2.82 -10.07 -8.82
N TYR A 135 3.08 -11.16 -8.09
CA TYR A 135 4.36 -11.38 -7.44
C TYR A 135 5.55 -11.38 -8.43
N MET A 136 5.31 -11.81 -9.66
CA MET A 136 6.33 -11.84 -10.71
C MET A 136 6.56 -10.44 -11.26
N LEU A 137 5.50 -9.68 -11.46
CA LEU A 137 5.59 -8.28 -11.88
C LEU A 137 6.45 -7.48 -10.88
N GLU A 138 6.12 -7.55 -9.59
CA GLU A 138 6.84 -6.84 -8.53
C GLU A 138 8.32 -7.25 -8.47
N ARG A 139 8.59 -8.56 -8.62
CA ARG A 139 9.95 -9.10 -8.62
C ARG A 139 10.74 -8.64 -9.84
N GLU A 140 10.18 -8.72 -11.03
CA GLU A 140 10.91 -8.36 -12.25
C GLU A 140 11.10 -6.84 -12.39
N ILE A 141 10.20 -6.01 -11.83
CA ILE A 141 10.44 -4.57 -11.67
C ILE A 141 11.66 -4.33 -10.77
N SER A 142 11.76 -5.05 -9.64
CA SER A 142 12.92 -4.96 -8.74
C SER A 142 14.21 -5.42 -9.42
N ASN A 143 14.15 -6.51 -10.19
CA ASN A 143 15.29 -7.01 -10.96
C ASN A 143 15.72 -6.02 -12.04
N ALA A 144 14.77 -5.43 -12.77
CA ALA A 144 15.06 -4.44 -13.81
C ALA A 144 15.74 -3.20 -13.20
N TRP A 145 15.22 -2.70 -12.07
CA TRP A 145 15.83 -1.58 -11.35
C TRP A 145 17.27 -1.88 -10.94
N ASN A 146 17.54 -3.06 -10.37
CA ASN A 146 18.89 -3.47 -9.98
C ASN A 146 19.83 -3.52 -11.20
N LYS A 147 19.41 -4.12 -12.31
CA LYS A 147 20.22 -4.19 -13.55
C LYS A 147 20.54 -2.80 -14.10
N ILE A 148 19.58 -1.88 -14.06
CA ILE A 148 19.77 -0.52 -14.56
C ILE A 148 20.76 0.24 -13.68
N VAL A 149 20.54 0.21 -12.36
CA VAL A 149 21.27 1.06 -11.42
C VAL A 149 22.66 0.52 -11.10
N TYR A 150 22.79 -0.79 -10.89
CA TYR A 150 24.06 -1.41 -10.49
C TYR A 150 24.88 -1.89 -11.68
N ASP A 151 24.24 -2.46 -12.70
CA ASP A 151 24.95 -3.09 -13.83
C ASP A 151 25.02 -2.19 -15.07
N GLY A 152 24.38 -1.02 -15.03
CA GLY A 152 24.37 -0.06 -16.14
C GLY A 152 23.63 -0.55 -17.40
N VAL A 153 22.75 -1.54 -17.25
CA VAL A 153 21.96 -2.06 -18.37
C VAL A 153 21.03 -0.97 -18.89
N ASN A 154 20.87 -0.91 -20.22
CA ASN A 154 19.95 0.02 -20.84
C ASN A 154 18.52 -0.18 -20.32
N VAL A 155 17.85 0.92 -19.96
CA VAL A 155 16.48 0.91 -19.41
C VAL A 155 15.51 0.14 -20.31
N ARG A 156 15.53 0.38 -21.63
CA ARG A 156 14.64 -0.29 -22.58
C ARG A 156 14.87 -1.80 -22.56
N THR A 157 16.12 -2.23 -22.63
CA THR A 157 16.49 -3.65 -22.63
C THR A 157 16.07 -4.34 -21.33
N ALA A 158 16.37 -3.73 -20.17
CA ALA A 158 15.99 -4.30 -18.88
C ALA A 158 14.46 -4.45 -18.73
N MET A 159 13.69 -3.48 -19.23
CA MET A 159 12.23 -3.53 -19.22
C MET A 159 11.67 -4.55 -20.22
N GLU A 160 12.22 -4.64 -21.43
CA GLU A 160 11.81 -5.64 -22.44
C GLU A 160 12.04 -7.07 -21.93
N ASP A 161 13.19 -7.32 -21.30
CA ASP A 161 13.49 -8.61 -20.67
C ASP A 161 12.49 -8.95 -19.55
N ALA A 162 12.20 -7.97 -18.67
CA ALA A 162 11.24 -8.14 -17.59
C ALA A 162 9.84 -8.46 -18.13
N MET A 163 9.39 -7.77 -19.18
CA MET A 163 8.09 -8.00 -19.81
C MET A 163 7.94 -9.44 -20.32
N VAL A 164 8.98 -10.01 -20.94
CA VAL A 164 8.95 -11.40 -21.42
C VAL A 164 8.74 -12.39 -20.27
N VAL A 165 9.45 -12.19 -19.15
CA VAL A 165 9.34 -13.05 -17.96
C VAL A 165 7.97 -12.92 -17.31
N VAL A 166 7.48 -11.69 -17.14
CA VAL A 166 6.18 -11.40 -16.53
C VAL A 166 5.04 -11.98 -17.37
N ASN A 167 5.03 -11.75 -18.68
CA ASN A 167 3.97 -12.26 -19.57
C ASN A 167 3.91 -13.79 -19.53
N LYS A 168 5.07 -14.46 -19.57
CA LYS A 168 5.13 -15.92 -19.48
C LYS A 168 4.55 -16.44 -18.16
N GLU A 169 4.75 -15.73 -17.05
CA GLU A 169 4.18 -16.11 -15.77
C GLU A 169 2.68 -15.83 -15.70
N ILE A 170 2.21 -14.72 -16.25
CA ILE A 170 0.79 -14.42 -16.38
C ILE A 170 0.10 -15.56 -17.13
N ASP A 171 0.61 -15.95 -18.31
CA ASP A 171 0.04 -17.05 -19.09
C ASP A 171 0.03 -18.36 -18.30
N ARG A 172 1.13 -18.67 -17.61
CA ARG A 172 1.24 -19.86 -16.76
C ARG A 172 0.16 -19.87 -15.68
N LYS A 173 -0.04 -18.76 -14.98
CA LYS A 173 -1.04 -18.66 -13.92
C LYS A 173 -2.46 -18.64 -14.45
N MET A 174 -2.71 -17.97 -15.57
CA MET A 174 -4.01 -17.98 -16.21
C MET A 174 -4.40 -19.39 -16.67
N LEU A 175 -3.44 -20.18 -17.15
CA LEU A 175 -3.65 -21.60 -17.47
C LEU A 175 -3.86 -22.44 -16.20
N GLU A 176 -3.00 -22.30 -15.19
CA GLU A 176 -3.06 -23.04 -13.90
C GLU A 176 -4.42 -22.87 -13.21
N PHE A 177 -4.97 -21.65 -13.25
CA PHE A 177 -6.27 -21.34 -12.68
C PHE A 177 -7.42 -21.43 -13.68
N GLY A 178 -7.20 -21.93 -14.90
CA GLY A 178 -8.27 -22.19 -15.88
C GLY A 178 -8.99 -20.94 -16.40
N PHE A 179 -8.32 -19.78 -16.42
CA PHE A 179 -8.79 -18.59 -17.14
C PHE A 179 -8.61 -18.73 -18.65
N ILE A 180 -7.56 -19.44 -19.08
CA ILE A 180 -7.28 -19.77 -20.48
C ILE A 180 -7.03 -21.27 -20.66
N ASN A 181 -7.11 -21.77 -21.89
CA ASN A 181 -6.68 -23.12 -22.26
C ASN A 181 -5.24 -23.14 -22.81
N SER A 182 -4.73 -24.33 -23.14
CA SER A 182 -3.38 -24.51 -23.71
C SER A 182 -3.17 -23.85 -25.09
N GLN A 183 -4.25 -23.48 -25.77
CA GLN A 183 -4.23 -22.80 -27.07
C GLN A 183 -4.27 -21.27 -26.92
N GLY A 184 -4.46 -20.76 -25.70
CA GLY A 184 -4.60 -19.33 -25.41
C GLY A 184 -6.03 -18.81 -25.50
N ASP A 185 -7.03 -19.67 -25.73
CA ASP A 185 -8.42 -19.25 -25.76
C ASP A 185 -8.90 -18.93 -24.34
N ILE A 186 -9.62 -17.83 -24.20
CA ILE A 186 -10.20 -17.39 -22.93
C ILE A 186 -11.39 -18.30 -22.58
N LEU A 187 -11.27 -19.02 -21.47
CA LEU A 187 -12.33 -19.87 -20.91
C LEU A 187 -13.25 -19.08 -19.97
N ARG A 188 -12.66 -18.18 -19.18
CA ARG A 188 -13.36 -17.24 -18.31
C ARG A 188 -12.56 -15.93 -18.19
N PRO A 189 -13.20 -14.76 -18.22
CA PRO A 189 -12.48 -13.50 -18.09
C PRO A 189 -11.93 -13.35 -16.66
N TYR A 190 -10.70 -12.83 -16.57
CA TYR A 190 -10.17 -12.29 -15.31
C TYR A 190 -10.53 -10.79 -15.26
N ILE A 191 -11.55 -10.44 -14.48
CA ILE A 191 -11.95 -9.05 -14.30
C ILE A 191 -11.01 -8.45 -13.25
N LEU A 192 -10.35 -7.34 -13.57
CA LEU A 192 -9.56 -6.60 -12.60
C LEU A 192 -10.49 -5.66 -11.82
N PRO A 193 -10.40 -5.60 -10.49
CA PRO A 193 -11.05 -4.54 -9.74
C PRO A 193 -10.36 -3.21 -10.08
N THR A 194 -11.17 -2.23 -10.46
CA THR A 194 -10.81 -0.87 -10.83
C THR A 194 -11.78 0.07 -10.13
N LYS A 195 -11.43 1.35 -10.05
CA LYS A 195 -12.33 2.36 -9.46
C LYS A 195 -13.74 2.34 -10.09
N ASP A 196 -13.82 2.01 -11.37
CA ASP A 196 -15.07 2.06 -12.14
C ASP A 196 -15.95 0.82 -11.97
N ASN A 197 -15.40 -0.31 -11.50
CA ASN A 197 -16.15 -1.57 -11.35
C ASN A 197 -16.09 -2.17 -9.94
N LEU A 198 -15.49 -1.49 -8.96
CA LEU A 198 -15.41 -1.95 -7.57
C LEU A 198 -16.78 -2.32 -6.99
N ASP A 199 -17.83 -1.59 -7.36
CA ASP A 199 -19.21 -1.84 -6.91
C ASP A 199 -19.74 -3.21 -7.34
N GLU A 200 -19.24 -3.77 -8.46
CA GLU A 200 -19.61 -5.12 -8.92
C GLU A 200 -19.02 -6.23 -8.04
N TRP A 201 -17.97 -5.92 -7.27
CA TRP A 201 -17.31 -6.85 -6.36
C TRP A 201 -17.88 -6.80 -4.95
N VAL A 202 -18.53 -5.69 -4.58
CA VAL A 202 -19.24 -5.54 -3.32
C VAL A 202 -20.62 -6.13 -3.52
N ILE A 203 -20.82 -7.36 -3.05
CA ILE A 203 -22.17 -7.93 -2.96
C ILE A 203 -22.99 -7.00 -2.06
N SER A 204 -23.95 -6.29 -2.65
CA SER A 204 -24.96 -5.57 -1.88
C SER A 204 -25.82 -6.63 -1.18
N ASP A 205 -25.52 -6.87 0.10
CA ASP A 205 -26.49 -7.49 0.99
C ASP A 205 -27.60 -6.46 1.21
N ASP A 206 -28.75 -6.67 0.54
CA ASP A 206 -30.05 -6.19 1.03
C ASP A 206 -30.39 -6.88 2.37
#